data_AF-A0AAD1UDV3-F1
#
_entry.id   AF-A0AAD1UDV3-F1
#
_cell.length_a   1.000
_cell.length_b   1.000
_cell.length_c   1.000
_cell.angle_alpha   90.00
_cell.angle_beta   90.00
_cell.angle_gamma   90.00
#
_symmetry.space_group_name_H-M   'P 1'
#
loop_
_entity.id
_entity.type
_entity.pdbx_description
1 polymer ?
#
loop_
_entity_poly.entity_id
_entity_poly.type
_entity_poly.pdbx_seq_one_letter_code
_entity_poly.pdbx_strand_id
1 'polypeptide(L)'
;METEQEEFTPRLVLTKNLSSKKRKQSVTFLDLVQTTLKTGLTGDQDMAETTESSDESEEELLEEEDVGEIAYEMATDAVDEVLHLRKRVRSHIGNLKSHKDKVINKYKAKINDKANDAQYLRFVDKLTYFIAVPIMVFDFWSLGRFPDYGTYNIHLALVLGLVFWRHINYKYSGYHYYLIDFCYFGNYTLCLLLTLLPMSKSAYCASFAYGVGPLGIATILVGNSFVLHSIDKLTSFYIHLKPMITMTNLHWSTQHNKDRGWDLYDTSENTFSFEFFWYYVTNAFQYYIIWAVVYFLILFVVKRRRIKERNYDTLFIYLSNNDKGARKLWYSKGKKFAPFFYMLTHMVIFLSLTCLSFLCFFSMYLNIFMIALTLFSSAWRGATFYMDYFCKQYEINLANIEELYKEIKKNGSDKSSADSGQANQDIDGSANRNHTKKSKN
;
A
#
# COMPACT_ATOMS: atom_id res chain seq x y z
N MET A 1 4.17 -12.54 18.48
CA MET A 1 4.76 -11.18 18.56
C MET A 1 4.42 -10.49 17.27
N GLU A 2 3.35 -9.70 17.32
CA GLU A 2 2.87 -8.89 16.21
C GLU A 2 3.81 -7.69 16.02
N THR A 3 4.23 -7.44 14.79
CA THR A 3 4.84 -6.18 14.36
C THR A 3 3.94 -5.62 13.27
N GLU A 4 3.26 -4.52 13.61
CA GLU A 4 2.52 -3.67 12.70
C GLU A 4 3.48 -3.14 11.63
N GLN A 5 3.14 -3.40 10.36
CA GLN A 5 3.69 -2.66 9.22
C GLN A 5 2.54 -1.88 8.61
N GLU A 6 2.54 -0.57 8.87
CA GLU A 6 1.68 0.39 8.19
C GLU A 6 2.18 0.59 6.76
N GLU A 7 1.35 0.28 5.75
CA GLU A 7 1.40 1.05 4.50
C GLU A 7 0.05 1.11 3.76
N PHE A 8 -0.56 2.29 3.90
CA PHE A 8 -1.33 3.09 2.94
C PHE A 8 -2.18 2.39 1.85
N THR A 9 -3.49 2.27 2.10
CA THR A 9 -4.51 1.94 1.09
C THR A 9 -5.30 3.15 0.63
N PRO A 10 -6.03 3.00 -0.50
CA PRO A 10 -7.28 3.75 -0.58
C PRO A 10 -8.41 3.18 -1.46
N ARG A 11 -9.53 2.93 -0.77
CA ARG A 11 -10.90 3.42 -1.00
C ARG A 11 -11.42 3.42 -2.45
N LEU A 12 -12.22 2.40 -2.79
CA LEU A 12 -13.24 2.43 -3.86
C LEU A 12 -14.65 2.24 -3.30
N VAL A 13 -15.57 3.05 -3.79
CA VAL A 13 -17.02 2.88 -3.64
C VAL A 13 -17.68 3.00 -5.01
N LEU A 14 -18.38 1.94 -5.41
CA LEU A 14 -19.43 1.93 -6.41
C LEU A 14 -20.77 1.85 -5.67
N THR A 15 -21.67 2.80 -5.90
CA THR A 15 -23.10 2.62 -5.63
C THR A 15 -23.93 3.09 -6.82
N LYS A 16 -24.81 2.19 -7.27
CA LYS A 16 -25.95 2.46 -8.14
C LYS A 16 -27.18 2.74 -7.29
N ASN A 17 -27.94 3.74 -7.75
CA ASN A 17 -29.40 3.91 -7.69
C ASN A 17 -30.13 3.95 -6.34
N LEU A 18 -30.68 5.14 -6.06
CA LEU A 18 -32.03 5.28 -5.54
C LEU A 18 -32.78 6.33 -6.38
N SER A 19 -33.82 5.87 -7.07
CA SER A 19 -34.88 6.67 -7.67
C SER A 19 -36.08 6.57 -6.74
N SER A 20 -36.59 7.70 -6.26
CA SER A 20 -38.02 7.84 -6.02
C SER A 20 -38.46 9.30 -6.18
N LYS A 21 -39.32 9.50 -7.18
CA LYS A 21 -40.18 10.67 -7.38
C LYS A 21 -41.17 10.76 -6.20
N LYS A 22 -41.41 11.97 -5.72
CA LYS A 22 -42.75 12.46 -5.37
C LYS A 22 -42.76 14.00 -5.31
N ARG A 23 -43.34 14.61 -6.34
CA ARG A 23 -43.86 15.99 -6.30
C ARG A 23 -45.23 15.93 -5.61
N LYS A 24 -45.48 16.81 -4.64
CA LYS A 24 -46.84 17.25 -4.29
C LYS A 24 -46.87 18.77 -4.36
N GLN A 25 -47.88 19.26 -5.07
CA GLN A 25 -48.23 20.67 -5.25
C GLN A 25 -48.52 21.30 -3.89
N SER A 26 -47.94 22.47 -3.65
CA SER A 26 -48.41 23.41 -2.63
C SER A 26 -48.88 24.65 -3.39
N VAL A 27 -50.18 24.92 -3.35
CA VAL A 27 -50.76 26.22 -3.71
C VAL A 27 -50.09 27.24 -2.79
N THR A 28 -49.45 28.24 -3.37
CA THR A 28 -48.65 29.20 -2.61
C THR A 28 -49.57 30.30 -2.07
N PHE A 29 -49.30 30.76 -0.86
CA PHE A 29 -49.99 31.89 -0.20
C PHE A 29 -50.18 33.12 -1.11
N LEU A 30 -49.28 33.33 -2.07
CA LEU A 30 -49.39 34.34 -3.12
C LEU A 30 -50.62 34.16 -4.03
N ASP A 31 -51.01 32.93 -4.38
CA ASP A 31 -52.23 32.67 -5.16
C ASP A 31 -53.48 33.04 -4.35
N LEU A 32 -53.43 32.88 -3.01
CA LEU A 32 -54.52 33.24 -2.11
C LEU A 32 -54.64 34.76 -2.00
N VAL A 33 -53.52 35.47 -1.75
CA VAL A 33 -53.48 36.94 -1.64
C VAL A 33 -53.87 37.62 -2.96
N GLN A 34 -53.42 37.08 -4.09
CA GLN A 34 -53.75 37.62 -5.42
C GLN A 34 -55.21 37.36 -5.80
N THR A 35 -55.85 36.32 -5.23
CA THR A 35 -57.29 36.07 -5.37
C THR A 35 -58.10 37.01 -4.49
N THR A 36 -57.66 37.24 -3.24
CA THR A 36 -58.34 38.16 -2.30
C THR A 36 -58.30 39.61 -2.77
N LEU A 37 -57.19 40.06 -3.35
CA LEU A 37 -57.06 41.40 -3.95
C LEU A 37 -57.93 41.58 -5.21
N LYS A 38 -58.15 40.51 -5.99
CA LYS A 38 -59.06 40.56 -7.15
C LYS A 38 -60.53 40.61 -6.74
N THR A 39 -60.91 39.98 -5.63
CA THR A 39 -62.30 39.98 -5.14
C THR A 39 -62.67 41.27 -4.41
N GLY A 40 -61.69 42.01 -3.85
CA GLY A 40 -61.93 43.30 -3.19
C GLY A 40 -62.24 44.46 -4.15
N LEU A 41 -61.85 44.36 -5.42
CA LEU A 41 -62.06 45.41 -6.45
C LEU A 41 -63.33 45.21 -7.30
N THR A 42 -64.12 44.17 -7.06
CA THR A 42 -65.32 43.85 -7.87
C THR A 42 -66.64 43.93 -7.10
N GLY A 43 -66.63 44.49 -5.89
CA GLY A 43 -67.80 44.59 -5.03
C GLY A 43 -68.43 45.99 -5.02
N ASP A 44 -68.65 46.61 -6.19
CA ASP A 44 -69.45 47.85 -6.25
C ASP A 44 -70.07 48.09 -7.64
N GLN A 45 -70.91 47.15 -8.06
CA GLN A 45 -71.93 47.39 -9.10
C GLN A 45 -73.17 46.57 -8.75
N ASP A 46 -74.15 47.24 -8.15
CA ASP A 46 -75.61 47.00 -8.23
C ASP A 46 -76.29 47.29 -6.86
N MET A 47 -76.92 48.47 -6.72
CA MET A 47 -78.28 48.68 -6.16
C MET A 47 -78.60 50.17 -5.89
N ALA A 48 -79.59 50.63 -6.67
CA ALA A 48 -80.49 51.79 -6.63
C ALA A 48 -80.63 52.73 -5.40
N GLU A 49 -80.73 54.04 -5.74
CA GLU A 49 -81.67 55.09 -5.26
C GLU A 49 -82.18 55.06 -3.81
N THR A 50 -81.81 56.08 -3.01
CA THR A 50 -82.75 57.02 -2.35
C THR A 50 -81.98 58.18 -1.68
N THR A 51 -82.72 59.29 -1.48
CA THR A 51 -82.30 60.68 -1.27
C THR A 51 -81.81 61.07 0.14
N GLU A 52 -80.97 62.12 0.14
CA GLU A 52 -80.78 63.21 1.12
C GLU A 52 -79.93 63.03 2.40
N SER A 53 -78.86 63.86 2.45
CA SER A 53 -78.40 64.74 3.54
C SER A 53 -77.02 64.47 4.18
N SER A 54 -76.32 65.62 4.39
CA SER A 54 -75.17 65.94 5.25
C SER A 54 -73.76 65.41 4.93
N ASP A 55 -72.98 66.21 4.21
CA ASP A 55 -71.70 66.89 4.58
C ASP A 55 -70.73 66.31 5.65
N GLU A 56 -70.80 65.04 6.05
CA GLU A 56 -69.77 64.40 6.91
C GLU A 56 -68.97 63.28 6.20
N SER A 57 -69.22 62.97 4.93
CA SER A 57 -68.65 61.80 4.25
C SER A 57 -67.40 62.03 3.39
N GLU A 58 -67.07 63.27 3.00
CA GLU A 58 -65.89 63.53 2.14
C GLU A 58 -64.56 63.48 2.89
N GLU A 59 -64.54 63.80 4.19
CA GLU A 59 -63.32 63.70 5.03
C GLU A 59 -62.99 62.25 5.41
N GLU A 60 -64.01 61.39 5.59
CA GLU A 60 -63.86 59.97 5.91
C GLU A 60 -63.50 59.13 4.65
N LEU A 61 -63.99 59.52 3.47
CA LEU A 61 -63.63 58.90 2.17
C LEU A 61 -62.20 59.26 1.71
N LEU A 62 -61.72 60.48 1.98
CA LEU A 62 -60.33 60.88 1.70
C LEU A 62 -59.34 60.19 2.64
N GLU A 63 -59.72 59.91 3.89
CA GLU A 63 -58.91 59.08 4.80
C GLU A 63 -58.89 57.59 4.38
N GLU A 64 -59.98 57.04 3.84
CA GLU A 64 -60.01 55.64 3.33
C GLU A 64 -59.22 55.45 2.02
N GLU A 65 -59.19 56.43 1.12
CA GLU A 65 -58.44 56.37 -0.15
C GLU A 65 -56.92 56.46 0.09
N ASP A 66 -56.46 57.32 1.01
CA ASP A 66 -55.06 57.43 1.46
C ASP A 66 -54.59 56.14 2.18
N VAL A 67 -55.46 55.53 2.98
CA VAL A 67 -55.17 54.25 3.67
C VAL A 67 -55.06 53.09 2.67
N GLY A 68 -55.83 53.11 1.58
CA GLY A 68 -55.77 52.13 0.49
C GLY A 68 -54.47 52.20 -0.31
N GLU A 69 -53.98 53.40 -0.61
CA GLU A 69 -52.73 53.61 -1.35
C GLU A 69 -51.50 53.21 -0.50
N ILE A 70 -51.52 53.55 0.79
CA ILE A 70 -50.50 53.10 1.76
C ILE A 70 -50.52 51.57 1.90
N ALA A 71 -51.70 50.94 1.97
CA ALA A 71 -51.82 49.49 2.05
C ALA A 71 -51.31 48.79 0.76
N TYR A 72 -51.52 49.42 -0.40
CA TYR A 72 -51.03 48.92 -1.69
C TYR A 72 -49.50 49.00 -1.78
N GLU A 73 -48.89 50.15 -1.43
CA GLU A 73 -47.44 50.31 -1.39
C GLU A 73 -46.79 49.30 -0.43
N MET A 74 -47.34 49.15 0.78
CA MET A 74 -46.87 48.17 1.76
C MET A 74 -46.98 46.73 1.24
N ALA A 75 -48.03 46.41 0.49
CA ALA A 75 -48.21 45.09 -0.12
C ALA A 75 -47.21 44.84 -1.26
N THR A 76 -46.93 45.85 -2.10
CA THR A 76 -45.91 45.74 -3.16
C THR A 76 -44.51 45.61 -2.61
N ASP A 77 -44.15 46.37 -1.57
CA ASP A 77 -42.85 46.26 -0.89
C ASP A 77 -42.66 44.88 -0.24
N ALA A 78 -43.70 44.36 0.40
CA ALA A 78 -43.67 43.01 0.97
C ALA A 78 -43.49 41.93 -0.11
N VAL A 79 -44.12 42.07 -1.28
CA VAL A 79 -43.96 41.15 -2.41
C VAL A 79 -42.54 41.22 -2.97
N ASP A 80 -41.97 42.41 -3.11
CA ASP A 80 -40.61 42.60 -3.62
C ASP A 80 -39.56 42.04 -2.65
N GLU A 81 -39.75 42.21 -1.35
CA GLU A 81 -38.90 41.61 -0.31
C GLU A 81 -38.93 40.08 -0.37
N VAL A 82 -40.12 39.48 -0.54
CA VAL A 82 -40.28 38.03 -0.72
C VAL A 82 -39.61 37.53 -2.00
N LEU A 83 -39.70 38.28 -3.10
CA LEU A 83 -39.02 37.95 -4.36
C LEU A 83 -37.49 38.03 -4.23
N HIS A 84 -36.98 39.04 -3.51
CA HIS A 84 -35.56 39.18 -3.21
C HIS A 84 -35.04 38.04 -2.33
N LEU A 85 -35.81 37.67 -1.30
CA LEU A 85 -35.51 36.54 -0.42
C LEU A 85 -35.47 35.23 -1.21
N ARG A 86 -36.45 35.00 -2.09
CA ARG A 86 -36.51 33.81 -2.96
C ARG A 86 -35.30 33.71 -3.90
N LYS A 87 -34.83 34.82 -4.47
CA LYS A 87 -33.60 34.87 -5.29
C LYS A 87 -32.36 34.51 -4.46
N ARG A 88 -32.23 35.05 -3.23
CA ARG A 88 -31.11 34.78 -2.33
C ARG A 88 -31.07 33.31 -1.88
N VAL A 89 -32.22 32.73 -1.53
CA VAL A 89 -32.37 31.31 -1.18
C VAL A 89 -32.02 30.42 -2.38
N ARG A 90 -32.50 30.73 -3.59
CA ARG A 90 -32.17 29.96 -4.80
C ARG A 90 -30.67 29.99 -5.13
N SER A 91 -30.03 31.14 -4.95
CA SER A 91 -28.58 31.30 -5.11
C SER A 91 -27.80 30.46 -4.09
N HIS A 92 -28.18 30.50 -2.81
CA HIS A 92 -27.57 29.67 -1.77
C HIS A 92 -27.72 28.18 -2.07
N ILE A 93 -28.93 27.72 -2.44
CA ILE A 93 -29.18 26.33 -2.83
C ILE A 93 -28.31 25.92 -4.03
N GLY A 94 -28.16 26.80 -5.03
CA GLY A 94 -27.29 26.58 -6.19
C GLY A 94 -25.82 26.44 -5.81
N ASN A 95 -25.33 27.31 -4.91
CA ASN A 95 -23.96 27.29 -4.39
C ASN A 95 -23.69 26.04 -3.54
N LEU A 96 -24.64 25.63 -2.68
CA LEU A 96 -24.55 24.39 -1.91
C LEU A 96 -24.50 23.17 -2.83
N LYS A 97 -25.35 23.12 -3.86
CA LYS A 97 -25.36 22.02 -4.84
C LYS A 97 -24.04 21.96 -5.62
N SER A 98 -23.57 23.10 -6.12
CA SER A 98 -22.27 23.19 -6.81
C SER A 98 -21.11 22.77 -5.91
N HIS A 99 -21.09 23.20 -4.65
CA HIS A 99 -20.08 22.79 -3.69
C HIS A 99 -20.13 21.30 -3.39
N LYS A 100 -21.33 20.74 -3.17
CA LYS A 100 -21.55 19.30 -2.98
C LYS A 100 -21.05 18.49 -4.19
N ASP A 101 -21.37 18.93 -5.41
CA ASP A 101 -20.94 18.28 -6.64
C ASP A 101 -19.42 18.36 -6.83
N LYS A 102 -18.78 19.50 -6.53
CA LYS A 102 -17.32 19.66 -6.55
C LYS A 102 -16.62 18.71 -5.57
N VAL A 103 -17.14 18.61 -4.34
CA VAL A 103 -16.61 17.70 -3.32
C VAL A 103 -16.75 16.25 -3.78
N ILE A 104 -17.93 15.84 -4.21
CA ILE A 104 -18.20 14.47 -4.71
C ILE A 104 -17.28 14.13 -5.89
N ASN A 105 -17.13 15.03 -6.86
CA ASN A 105 -16.30 14.79 -8.05
C ASN A 105 -14.81 14.70 -7.71
N LYS A 106 -14.31 15.51 -6.77
CA LYS A 106 -12.91 15.40 -6.27
C LYS A 106 -12.64 14.05 -5.61
N TYR A 107 -13.57 13.55 -4.79
CA TYR A 107 -13.44 12.22 -4.19
C TYR A 107 -13.57 11.12 -5.24
N LYS A 108 -14.51 11.22 -6.19
CA LYS A 108 -14.64 10.27 -7.30
C LYS A 108 -13.36 10.17 -8.15
N ALA A 109 -12.73 11.30 -8.48
CA ALA A 109 -11.48 11.31 -9.24
C ALA A 109 -10.35 10.59 -8.49
N LYS A 110 -10.11 10.94 -7.22
CA LYS A 110 -9.13 10.24 -6.37
C LYS A 110 -9.42 8.74 -6.27
N ILE A 111 -10.69 8.38 -6.10
CA ILE A 111 -11.12 6.99 -6.04
C ILE A 111 -10.82 6.28 -7.37
N ASN A 112 -11.10 6.92 -8.51
CA ASN A 112 -10.87 6.36 -9.83
C ASN A 112 -9.38 6.18 -10.14
N ASP A 113 -8.54 7.16 -9.79
CA ASP A 113 -7.08 7.05 -9.95
C ASP A 113 -6.55 5.86 -9.16
N LYS A 114 -6.98 5.75 -7.91
CA LYS A 114 -6.61 4.65 -7.01
C LYS A 114 -7.20 3.30 -7.44
N ALA A 115 -8.35 3.32 -8.11
CA ALA A 115 -8.93 2.15 -8.77
C ALA A 115 -8.06 1.67 -9.91
N ASN A 116 -7.62 2.60 -10.75
CA ASN A 116 -6.80 2.31 -11.91
C ASN A 116 -5.42 1.79 -11.47
N ASP A 117 -4.83 2.38 -10.44
CA ASP A 117 -3.60 1.89 -9.81
C ASP A 117 -3.78 0.46 -9.27
N ALA A 118 -4.86 0.21 -8.53
CA ALA A 118 -5.16 -1.12 -8.01
C ALA A 118 -5.44 -2.15 -9.11
N GLN A 119 -6.11 -1.75 -10.20
CA GLN A 119 -6.34 -2.60 -11.36
C GLN A 119 -5.03 -2.93 -12.09
N TYR A 120 -4.15 -1.94 -12.23
CA TYR A 120 -2.82 -2.11 -12.81
C TYR A 120 -1.95 -3.04 -11.97
N LEU A 121 -1.86 -2.81 -10.65
CA LEU A 121 -1.12 -3.68 -9.73
C LEU A 121 -1.63 -5.12 -9.78
N ARG A 122 -2.96 -5.30 -9.73
CA ARG A 122 -3.58 -6.63 -9.85
C ARG A 122 -3.27 -7.30 -11.20
N PHE A 123 -3.18 -6.52 -12.28
CA PHE A 123 -2.79 -7.05 -13.58
C PHE A 123 -1.32 -7.52 -13.57
N VAL A 124 -0.41 -6.70 -13.03
CA VAL A 124 1.02 -7.05 -12.88
C VAL A 124 1.19 -8.29 -12.00
N ASP A 125 0.46 -8.39 -10.89
CA ASP A 125 0.49 -9.55 -9.99
C ASP A 125 0.01 -10.83 -10.71
N LYS A 126 -1.09 -10.74 -11.46
CA LYS A 126 -1.61 -11.86 -12.26
C LYS A 126 -0.62 -12.28 -13.35
N LEU A 127 -0.04 -11.32 -14.05
CA LEU A 127 0.94 -11.57 -15.10
C LEU A 127 2.21 -12.22 -14.52
N THR A 128 2.69 -11.70 -13.38
CA THR A 128 3.84 -12.25 -12.66
C THR A 128 3.58 -13.69 -12.26
N TYR A 129 2.40 -13.99 -11.69
CA TYR A 129 2.01 -15.36 -11.35
C TYR A 129 1.96 -16.27 -12.59
N PHE A 130 1.32 -15.80 -13.66
CA PHE A 130 1.18 -16.54 -14.92
C PHE A 130 2.54 -16.88 -15.55
N ILE A 131 3.54 -16.01 -15.42
CA ILE A 131 4.90 -16.23 -15.93
C ILE A 131 5.73 -17.08 -14.95
N ALA A 132 5.61 -16.83 -13.64
CA ALA A 132 6.41 -17.49 -12.62
C ALA A 132 6.16 -19.00 -12.54
N VAL A 133 4.91 -19.44 -12.68
CA VAL A 133 4.55 -20.87 -12.57
C VAL A 133 5.22 -21.72 -13.68
N PRO A 134 5.09 -21.39 -14.99
CA PRO A 134 5.79 -22.13 -16.04
C PRO A 134 7.31 -22.07 -15.91
N ILE A 135 7.89 -20.93 -15.53
CA ILE A 135 9.34 -20.80 -15.32
C ILE A 135 9.80 -21.76 -14.22
N MET A 136 9.06 -21.83 -13.11
CA MET A 136 9.39 -22.73 -12.01
C MET A 136 9.28 -24.20 -12.41
N VAL A 137 8.19 -24.58 -13.10
CA VAL A 137 8.01 -25.95 -13.61
C VAL A 137 9.14 -26.32 -14.57
N PHE A 138 9.48 -25.42 -15.49
CA PHE A 138 10.57 -25.61 -16.44
C PHE A 138 11.92 -25.75 -15.72
N ASP A 139 12.17 -24.95 -14.68
CA ASP A 139 13.41 -25.01 -13.91
C ASP A 139 13.60 -26.39 -13.24
N PHE A 140 12.58 -26.89 -12.53
CA PHE A 140 12.64 -28.21 -11.90
C PHE A 140 12.68 -29.35 -12.91
N TRP A 141 11.93 -29.25 -14.02
CA TRP A 141 12.01 -30.22 -15.11
C TRP A 141 13.41 -30.27 -15.73
N SER A 142 14.04 -29.11 -15.93
CA SER A 142 15.38 -29.00 -16.49
C SER A 142 16.44 -29.66 -15.61
N LEU A 143 16.28 -29.57 -14.28
CA LEU A 143 17.17 -30.21 -13.32
C LEU A 143 17.19 -31.73 -13.49
N GLY A 144 16.03 -32.35 -13.73
CA GLY A 144 15.95 -33.79 -13.96
C GLY A 144 16.34 -34.20 -15.38
N ARG A 145 15.94 -33.43 -16.41
CA ARG A 145 16.15 -33.81 -17.81
C ARG A 145 17.55 -33.47 -18.33
N PHE A 146 18.10 -32.36 -17.88
CA PHE A 146 19.39 -31.78 -18.27
C PHE A 146 20.19 -31.36 -17.03
N PRO A 147 20.59 -32.32 -16.17
CA PRO A 147 21.32 -32.04 -14.93
C PRO A 147 22.69 -31.39 -15.19
N ASP A 148 23.23 -31.53 -16.39
CA ASP A 148 24.46 -30.88 -16.82
C ASP A 148 24.21 -29.44 -17.32
N TYR A 149 24.71 -29.09 -18.50
CA TYR A 149 24.70 -27.73 -19.05
C TYR A 149 23.35 -27.00 -18.97
N GLY A 150 22.24 -27.70 -19.19
CA GLY A 150 20.91 -27.12 -19.14
C GLY A 150 20.61 -26.42 -17.82
N THR A 151 20.73 -27.14 -16.69
CA THR A 151 20.36 -26.59 -15.38
C THR A 151 21.24 -25.42 -14.94
N TYR A 152 22.53 -25.42 -15.29
CA TYR A 152 23.45 -24.32 -14.92
C TYR A 152 23.24 -23.08 -15.77
N ASN A 153 22.97 -23.24 -17.07
CA ASN A 153 22.62 -22.10 -17.92
C ASN A 153 21.28 -21.48 -17.47
N ILE A 154 20.32 -22.31 -17.04
CA ILE A 154 19.06 -21.83 -16.47
C ILE A 154 19.30 -21.13 -15.13
N HIS A 155 20.17 -21.66 -14.26
CA HIS A 155 20.60 -20.96 -13.04
C HIS A 155 21.13 -19.56 -13.38
N LEU A 156 22.10 -19.46 -14.29
CA LEU A 156 22.70 -18.20 -14.70
C LEU A 156 21.65 -17.23 -15.26
N ALA A 157 20.79 -17.70 -16.17
CA ALA A 157 19.75 -16.89 -16.77
C ALA A 157 18.75 -16.35 -15.73
N LEU A 158 18.28 -17.20 -14.82
CA LEU A 158 17.32 -16.81 -13.78
C LEU A 158 17.93 -15.85 -12.77
N VAL A 159 19.10 -16.19 -12.21
CA VAL A 159 19.74 -15.37 -11.18
C VAL A 159 20.15 -14.01 -11.76
N LEU A 160 20.80 -13.97 -12.93
CA LEU A 160 21.20 -12.71 -13.55
C LEU A 160 19.98 -11.88 -13.97
N GLY A 161 18.96 -12.50 -14.57
CA GLY A 161 17.74 -11.80 -14.98
C GLY A 161 16.97 -11.19 -13.81
N LEU A 162 16.75 -11.97 -12.74
CA LEU A 162 16.02 -11.52 -11.56
C LEU A 162 16.81 -10.46 -10.77
N VAL A 163 18.13 -10.63 -10.61
CA VAL A 163 18.99 -9.64 -9.95
C VAL A 163 19.07 -8.35 -10.78
N PHE A 164 19.13 -8.44 -12.11
CA PHE A 164 19.10 -7.26 -12.99
C PHE A 164 17.79 -6.50 -12.85
N TRP A 165 16.64 -7.19 -12.92
CA TRP A 165 15.34 -6.58 -12.68
C TRP A 165 15.27 -5.89 -11.32
N ARG A 166 15.73 -6.58 -10.27
CA ARG A 166 15.77 -6.03 -8.92
C ARG A 166 16.69 -4.82 -8.81
N HIS A 167 17.84 -4.81 -9.50
CA HIS A 167 18.74 -3.67 -9.50
C HIS A 167 18.05 -2.39 -10.00
N ILE A 168 17.28 -2.51 -11.08
CA ILE A 168 16.49 -1.40 -11.62
C ILE A 168 15.48 -0.92 -10.57
N ASN A 169 14.67 -1.83 -10.02
CA ASN A 169 13.62 -1.48 -9.07
C ASN A 169 14.18 -0.85 -7.78
N TYR A 170 15.19 -1.47 -7.17
CA TYR A 170 15.76 -1.02 -5.89
C TYR A 170 16.47 0.33 -5.99
N LYS A 171 16.96 0.69 -7.18
CA LYS A 171 17.52 2.03 -7.41
C LYS A 171 16.44 3.12 -7.31
N TYR A 172 15.26 2.87 -7.87
CA TYR A 172 14.14 3.81 -7.80
C TYR A 172 13.48 3.85 -6.42
N SER A 173 13.40 2.72 -5.73
CA SER A 173 12.78 2.61 -4.40
C SER A 173 13.71 2.97 -3.23
N GLY A 174 14.98 3.31 -3.48
CA GLY A 174 15.94 3.63 -2.41
C GLY A 174 16.53 2.42 -1.69
N TYR A 175 16.25 1.19 -2.14
CA TYR A 175 16.70 -0.09 -1.55
C TYR A 175 18.02 -0.62 -2.12
N HIS A 176 18.72 0.14 -2.94
CA HIS A 176 19.96 -0.27 -3.63
C HIS A 176 21.09 -0.79 -2.72
N TYR A 177 21.13 -0.43 -1.43
CA TYR A 177 22.13 -0.97 -0.50
C TYR A 177 21.90 -2.43 -0.12
N TYR A 178 20.68 -2.98 -0.30
CA TYR A 178 20.45 -4.41 -0.14
C TYR A 178 21.19 -5.24 -1.20
N LEU A 179 21.52 -4.67 -2.36
CA LEU A 179 22.19 -5.39 -3.46
C LEU A 179 23.65 -5.75 -3.16
N ILE A 180 24.25 -5.20 -2.10
CA ILE A 180 25.60 -5.57 -1.66
C ILE A 180 25.59 -6.59 -0.52
N ASP A 181 24.42 -7.06 -0.10
CA ASP A 181 24.31 -8.10 0.93
C ASP A 181 24.92 -9.43 0.48
N PHE A 182 25.24 -10.28 1.44
CA PHE A 182 26.01 -11.51 1.25
C PHE A 182 25.38 -12.48 0.24
N CYS A 183 24.04 -12.54 0.13
CA CYS A 183 23.38 -13.44 -0.81
C CYS A 183 23.71 -13.11 -2.27
N TYR A 184 23.84 -11.83 -2.64
CA TYR A 184 24.25 -11.43 -3.98
C TYR A 184 25.71 -11.82 -4.25
N PHE A 185 26.58 -11.65 -3.25
CA PHE A 185 27.97 -12.07 -3.35
C PHE A 185 28.13 -13.60 -3.45
N GLY A 186 27.32 -14.37 -2.72
CA GLY A 186 27.29 -15.83 -2.81
C GLY A 186 26.84 -16.32 -4.18
N ASN A 187 25.78 -15.71 -4.74
CA ASN A 187 25.34 -16.00 -6.10
C ASN A 187 26.41 -15.60 -7.14
N TYR A 188 27.07 -14.47 -6.95
CA TYR A 188 28.18 -14.05 -7.81
C TYR A 188 29.33 -15.05 -7.81
N THR A 189 29.72 -15.55 -6.62
CA THR A 189 30.78 -16.57 -6.47
C THR A 189 30.40 -17.87 -7.22
N LEU A 190 29.13 -18.29 -7.12
CA LEU A 190 28.62 -19.43 -7.87
C LEU A 190 28.60 -19.17 -9.39
N CYS A 191 28.17 -17.99 -9.83
CA CYS A 191 28.19 -17.63 -11.24
C CYS A 191 29.62 -17.67 -11.80
N LEU A 192 30.61 -17.19 -11.03
CA LEU A 192 32.03 -17.28 -11.40
C LEU A 192 32.49 -18.73 -11.51
N LEU A 193 32.14 -19.58 -10.54
CA LEU A 193 32.43 -21.02 -10.61
C LEU A 193 31.84 -21.66 -11.87
N LEU A 194 30.59 -21.37 -12.20
CA LEU A 194 29.91 -21.97 -13.36
C LEU A 194 30.42 -21.47 -14.71
N THR A 195 31.15 -20.34 -14.75
CA THR A 195 31.55 -19.67 -16.00
C THR A 195 33.06 -19.54 -16.16
N LEU A 196 33.71 -18.75 -15.32
CA LEU A 196 35.11 -18.33 -15.47
C LEU A 196 36.09 -19.21 -14.69
N LEU A 197 35.64 -19.79 -13.58
CA LEU A 197 36.47 -20.57 -12.67
C LEU A 197 35.95 -22.00 -12.49
N PRO A 198 35.56 -22.72 -13.57
CA PRO A 198 35.03 -24.08 -13.44
C PRO A 198 36.02 -25.00 -12.76
N MET A 199 37.33 -24.72 -12.89
CA MET A 199 38.48 -25.46 -12.35
C MET A 199 38.94 -25.06 -10.94
N SER A 200 38.22 -24.18 -10.25
CA SER A 200 38.68 -23.70 -8.94
C SER A 200 38.12 -24.55 -7.81
N LYS A 201 38.96 -25.42 -7.21
CA LYS A 201 38.62 -26.15 -5.98
C LYS A 201 38.21 -25.20 -4.84
N SER A 202 38.86 -24.05 -4.79
CA SER A 202 38.59 -23.00 -3.81
C SER A 202 37.20 -22.38 -3.98
N ALA A 203 36.85 -21.96 -5.20
CA ALA A 203 35.55 -21.37 -5.51
C ALA A 203 34.42 -22.41 -5.39
N TYR A 204 34.74 -23.69 -5.63
CA TYR A 204 33.83 -24.81 -5.40
C TYR A 204 33.46 -24.97 -3.93
N CYS A 205 34.46 -25.11 -3.04
CA CYS A 205 34.22 -25.18 -1.59
C CYS A 205 33.46 -23.96 -1.07
N ALA A 206 33.85 -22.76 -1.51
CA ALA A 206 33.15 -21.53 -1.13
C ALA A 206 31.70 -21.53 -1.61
N SER A 207 31.44 -21.87 -2.87
CA SER A 207 30.08 -21.86 -3.43
C SER A 207 29.19 -22.91 -2.77
N PHE A 208 29.71 -24.12 -2.50
CA PHE A 208 28.97 -25.15 -1.79
C PHE A 208 28.66 -24.68 -0.36
N ALA A 209 29.67 -24.15 0.33
CA ALA A 209 29.52 -23.62 1.67
C ALA A 209 28.43 -22.56 1.73
N TYR A 210 28.43 -21.63 0.78
CA TYR A 210 27.50 -20.50 0.74
C TYR A 210 26.08 -20.93 0.40
N GLY A 211 25.92 -21.74 -0.65
CA GLY A 211 24.61 -22.20 -1.11
C GLY A 211 23.88 -23.00 -0.05
N VAL A 212 24.53 -24.05 0.48
CA VAL A 212 23.92 -24.97 1.45
C VAL A 212 23.90 -24.40 2.86
N GLY A 213 24.88 -23.58 3.23
CA GLY A 213 24.97 -22.94 4.54
C GLY A 213 24.15 -21.64 4.60
N PRO A 214 24.81 -20.46 4.63
CA PRO A 214 24.16 -19.18 4.87
C PRO A 214 23.03 -18.82 3.90
N LEU A 215 23.11 -19.12 2.60
CA LEU A 215 22.05 -18.71 1.66
C LEU A 215 20.78 -19.54 1.86
N GLY A 216 20.89 -20.87 1.89
CA GLY A 216 19.76 -21.76 2.15
C GLY A 216 19.11 -21.47 3.51
N ILE A 217 19.91 -21.44 4.59
CA ILE A 217 19.43 -21.23 5.95
C ILE A 217 18.89 -19.81 6.18
N ALA A 218 19.39 -18.78 5.50
CA ALA A 218 18.84 -17.43 5.61
C ALA A 218 17.36 -17.37 5.22
N THR A 219 16.89 -18.23 4.32
CA THR A 219 15.45 -18.39 4.00
C THR A 219 14.64 -18.71 5.25
N ILE A 220 15.16 -19.54 6.13
CA ILE A 220 14.52 -19.97 7.38
C ILE A 220 14.64 -18.87 8.43
N LEU A 221 15.84 -18.32 8.61
CA LEU A 221 16.16 -17.33 9.67
C LEU A 221 15.52 -15.97 9.42
N VAL A 222 15.73 -15.41 8.23
CA VAL A 222 15.22 -14.07 7.84
C VAL A 222 13.78 -14.16 7.35
N GLY A 223 13.38 -15.32 6.85
CA GLY A 223 11.98 -15.62 6.60
C GLY A 223 11.48 -15.27 5.22
N ASN A 224 12.17 -15.74 4.19
CA ASN A 224 11.74 -15.57 2.81
C ASN A 224 10.45 -16.37 2.56
N SER A 225 9.40 -15.69 2.13
CA SER A 225 8.12 -16.30 1.78
C SER A 225 8.09 -16.69 0.30
N PHE A 226 7.63 -17.89 0.00
CA PHE A 226 7.37 -18.31 -1.36
C PHE A 226 6.03 -17.74 -1.87
N VAL A 227 6.10 -16.69 -2.69
CA VAL A 227 4.92 -15.93 -3.16
C VAL A 227 5.05 -15.66 -4.66
N LEU A 228 4.23 -16.33 -5.46
CA LEU A 228 4.38 -16.41 -6.92
C LEU A 228 3.97 -15.15 -7.68
N HIS A 229 3.09 -14.32 -7.11
CA HIS A 229 2.65 -13.09 -7.77
C HIS A 229 3.57 -11.89 -7.49
N SER A 230 4.46 -11.99 -6.50
CA SER A 230 5.37 -10.91 -6.13
C SER A 230 6.76 -11.19 -6.67
N ILE A 231 7.18 -10.45 -7.71
CA ILE A 231 8.50 -10.62 -8.33
C ILE A 231 9.64 -10.38 -7.32
N ASP A 232 9.44 -9.49 -6.35
CA ASP A 232 10.42 -9.25 -5.31
C ASP A 232 10.54 -10.44 -4.35
N LYS A 233 9.43 -10.96 -3.81
CA LYS A 233 9.49 -12.17 -2.96
C LYS A 233 10.02 -13.37 -3.72
N LEU A 234 9.64 -13.52 -5.00
CA LEU A 234 10.15 -14.57 -5.87
C LEU A 234 11.66 -14.45 -6.12
N THR A 235 12.17 -13.23 -6.36
CA THR A 235 13.62 -13.00 -6.52
C THR A 235 14.37 -13.37 -5.25
N SER A 236 13.88 -12.95 -4.08
CA SER A 236 14.47 -13.35 -2.79
C SER A 236 14.47 -14.87 -2.61
N PHE A 237 13.37 -15.54 -2.94
CA PHE A 237 13.29 -16.99 -2.89
C PHE A 237 14.35 -17.65 -3.79
N TYR A 238 14.46 -17.24 -5.06
CA TYR A 238 15.41 -17.83 -6.00
C TYR A 238 16.87 -17.58 -5.62
N ILE A 239 17.27 -16.36 -5.26
CA ILE A 239 18.68 -16.08 -4.90
C ILE A 239 19.13 -16.85 -3.65
N HIS A 240 18.21 -17.31 -2.81
CA HIS A 240 18.53 -18.09 -1.61
C HIS A 240 18.45 -19.61 -1.85
N LEU A 241 17.39 -20.10 -2.50
CA LEU A 241 17.19 -21.54 -2.72
C LEU A 241 18.00 -22.07 -3.91
N LYS A 242 18.09 -21.31 -5.01
CA LYS A 242 18.66 -21.81 -6.27
C LYS A 242 20.14 -22.18 -6.14
N PRO A 243 21.01 -21.41 -5.44
CA PRO A 243 22.40 -21.79 -5.22
C PRO A 243 22.55 -23.12 -4.49
N MET A 244 21.67 -23.39 -3.51
CA MET A 244 21.64 -24.65 -2.79
C MET A 244 21.34 -25.81 -3.73
N ILE A 245 20.25 -25.74 -4.50
CA ILE A 245 19.87 -26.78 -5.47
C ILE A 245 20.97 -27.01 -6.51
N THR A 246 21.52 -25.93 -7.06
CA THR A 246 22.55 -25.99 -8.10
C THR A 246 23.85 -26.60 -7.58
N MET A 247 24.28 -26.26 -6.38
CA MET A 247 25.48 -26.85 -5.77
C MET A 247 25.26 -28.31 -5.38
N THR A 248 24.07 -28.68 -4.92
CA THR A 248 23.73 -30.08 -4.61
C THR A 248 23.76 -30.93 -5.87
N ASN A 249 23.16 -30.46 -6.97
CA ASN A 249 23.23 -31.18 -8.24
C ASN A 249 24.66 -31.27 -8.78
N LEU A 250 25.41 -30.16 -8.70
CA LEU A 250 26.83 -30.16 -9.07
C LEU A 250 27.63 -31.18 -8.27
N HIS A 251 27.46 -31.21 -6.95
CA HIS A 251 28.22 -32.10 -6.08
C HIS A 251 27.80 -33.56 -6.19
N TRP A 252 26.51 -33.88 -6.19
CA TRP A 252 26.07 -35.28 -6.11
C TRP A 252 25.79 -35.93 -7.46
N SER A 253 25.58 -35.16 -8.53
CA SER A 253 25.11 -35.71 -9.81
C SER A 253 26.08 -35.51 -10.97
N THR A 254 26.79 -34.39 -11.05
CA THR A 254 27.55 -34.03 -12.26
C THR A 254 29.02 -33.71 -12.03
N GLN A 255 29.53 -33.81 -10.80
CA GLN A 255 30.95 -33.55 -10.49
C GLN A 255 31.92 -34.44 -11.28
N HIS A 256 31.51 -35.65 -11.66
CA HIS A 256 32.33 -36.60 -12.42
C HIS A 256 32.23 -36.41 -13.95
N ASN A 257 31.59 -35.33 -14.41
CA ASN A 257 31.44 -35.07 -15.83
C ASN A 257 32.74 -34.48 -16.41
N LYS A 258 33.52 -35.37 -17.06
CA LYS A 258 34.83 -35.09 -17.66
C LYS A 258 34.80 -33.97 -18.72
N ASP A 259 33.67 -33.81 -19.41
CA ASP A 259 33.53 -32.85 -20.52
C ASP A 259 33.61 -31.38 -20.08
N ARG A 260 33.58 -31.10 -18.78
CA ARG A 260 33.73 -29.74 -18.22
C ARG A 260 35.06 -29.45 -17.56
N GLY A 261 35.95 -30.45 -17.52
CA GLY A 261 37.09 -30.43 -16.61
C GLY A 261 36.68 -30.45 -15.14
N TRP A 262 35.40 -30.68 -14.81
CA TRP A 262 34.92 -30.68 -13.43
C TRP A 262 35.44 -31.86 -12.56
N ASP A 263 36.38 -32.65 -13.08
CA ASP A 263 37.25 -33.63 -12.39
C ASP A 263 38.07 -33.06 -11.20
N LEU A 264 37.71 -31.88 -10.71
CA LEU A 264 38.39 -31.13 -9.66
C LEU A 264 38.25 -31.75 -8.28
N TYR A 265 37.21 -32.54 -8.11
CA TYR A 265 36.88 -33.16 -6.85
C TYR A 265 36.56 -34.62 -7.12
N ASP A 266 37.61 -35.43 -7.17
CA ASP A 266 37.43 -36.83 -6.86
C ASP A 266 37.04 -36.92 -5.37
N THR A 267 35.74 -36.93 -5.09
CA THR A 267 35.21 -37.12 -3.74
C THR A 267 35.58 -38.49 -3.17
N SER A 268 36.09 -39.43 -3.98
CA SER A 268 36.60 -40.70 -3.48
C SER A 268 37.91 -40.56 -2.71
N GLU A 269 38.71 -39.51 -2.94
CA GLU A 269 39.94 -39.23 -2.20
C GLU A 269 39.70 -38.40 -0.92
N ASN A 270 38.59 -37.67 -0.85
CA ASN A 270 38.29 -36.79 0.27
C ASN A 270 37.55 -37.57 1.35
N THR A 271 38.31 -38.10 2.31
CA THR A 271 37.75 -38.66 3.54
C THR A 271 37.38 -37.52 4.50
N PHE A 272 36.36 -37.75 5.32
CA PHE A 272 36.05 -36.87 6.44
C PHE A 272 37.30 -36.77 7.33
N SER A 273 38.00 -35.64 7.24
CA SER A 273 39.28 -35.43 7.91
C SER A 273 39.38 -34.00 8.44
N PHE A 274 40.19 -33.83 9.47
CA PHE A 274 40.44 -32.52 10.08
C PHE A 274 41.16 -31.57 9.11
N GLU A 275 42.06 -32.10 8.29
CA GLU A 275 42.77 -31.32 7.26
C GLU A 275 41.80 -30.78 6.21
N PHE A 276 40.91 -31.64 5.71
CA PHE A 276 39.91 -31.23 4.73
C PHE A 276 38.89 -30.24 5.33
N PHE A 277 38.51 -30.41 6.60
CA PHE A 277 37.67 -29.44 7.31
C PHE A 277 38.30 -28.03 7.28
N TRP A 278 39.57 -27.90 7.65
CA TRP A 278 40.24 -26.60 7.62
C TRP A 278 40.41 -26.07 6.21
N TYR A 279 40.74 -26.92 5.24
CA TYR A 279 40.79 -26.53 3.84
C TYR A 279 39.44 -25.96 3.38
N TYR A 280 38.34 -26.66 3.66
CA TYR A 280 36.99 -26.23 3.28
C TYR A 280 36.60 -24.91 3.94
N VAL A 281 36.78 -24.80 5.26
CA VAL A 281 36.43 -23.59 6.03
C VAL A 281 37.27 -22.39 5.61
N THR A 282 38.58 -22.55 5.42
CA THR A 282 39.47 -21.46 5.01
C THR A 282 39.16 -20.96 3.61
N ASN A 283 38.89 -21.86 2.65
CA ASN A 283 38.47 -21.48 1.30
C ASN A 283 37.12 -20.76 1.30
N ALA A 284 36.16 -21.15 2.13
CA ALA A 284 34.92 -20.39 2.29
C ALA A 284 35.14 -19.03 2.98
N PHE A 285 36.03 -18.97 3.98
CA PHE A 285 36.26 -17.77 4.79
C PHE A 285 37.03 -16.68 4.04
N GLN A 286 37.96 -17.02 3.16
CA GLN A 286 38.74 -16.00 2.43
C GLN A 286 37.89 -15.14 1.48
N TYR A 287 36.91 -15.72 0.78
CA TYR A 287 36.01 -14.92 -0.06
C TYR A 287 35.01 -14.15 0.80
N TYR A 288 34.60 -14.73 1.94
CA TYR A 288 33.73 -14.06 2.91
C TYR A 288 34.40 -12.80 3.47
N ILE A 289 35.69 -12.86 3.83
CA ILE A 289 36.37 -11.69 4.41
C ILE A 289 36.53 -10.56 3.39
N ILE A 290 36.74 -10.90 2.10
CA ILE A 290 36.75 -9.91 1.01
C ILE A 290 35.40 -9.17 0.98
N TRP A 291 34.29 -9.91 0.96
CA TRP A 291 32.96 -9.30 1.01
C TRP A 291 32.74 -8.50 2.30
N ALA A 292 33.08 -9.05 3.46
CA ALA A 292 32.83 -8.44 4.77
C ALA A 292 33.57 -7.10 4.91
N VAL A 293 34.81 -7.02 4.45
CA VAL A 293 35.60 -5.77 4.44
C VAL A 293 34.98 -4.75 3.49
N VAL A 294 34.66 -5.15 2.25
CA VAL A 294 34.04 -4.25 1.26
C VAL A 294 32.69 -3.74 1.76
N TYR A 295 31.85 -4.63 2.29
CA TYR A 295 30.55 -4.31 2.86
C TYR A 295 30.68 -3.31 4.02
N PHE A 296 31.60 -3.57 4.96
CA PHE A 296 31.83 -2.71 6.10
C PHE A 296 32.29 -1.31 5.68
N LEU A 297 33.27 -1.24 4.77
CA LEU A 297 33.78 0.03 4.26
C LEU A 297 32.68 0.82 3.53
N ILE A 298 31.88 0.17 2.68
CA ILE A 298 30.83 0.86 1.93
C ILE A 298 29.75 1.38 2.88
N LEU A 299 29.15 0.54 3.72
CA LEU A 299 27.99 0.95 4.53
C LEU A 299 28.35 1.81 5.72
N PHE A 300 29.38 1.44 6.47
CA PHE A 300 29.65 2.04 7.78
C PHE A 300 30.70 3.15 7.74
N VAL A 301 31.53 3.19 6.70
CA VAL A 301 32.56 4.23 6.52
C VAL A 301 32.16 5.23 5.43
N VAL A 302 32.06 4.78 4.17
CA VAL A 302 31.92 5.68 3.00
C VAL A 302 30.52 6.24 2.84
N LYS A 303 29.48 5.39 2.90
CA LYS A 303 28.09 5.77 2.60
C LYS A 303 27.24 6.08 3.82
N ARG A 304 27.78 5.90 5.03
CA ARG A 304 27.08 6.14 6.31
C ARG A 304 26.36 7.48 6.36
N ARG A 305 27.02 8.56 5.91
CA ARG A 305 26.43 9.92 5.91
C ARG A 305 25.21 10.00 4.98
N ARG A 306 25.36 9.50 3.75
CA ARG A 306 24.31 9.50 2.73
C ARG A 306 23.12 8.63 3.14
N ILE A 307 23.38 7.46 3.73
CA ILE A 307 22.35 6.55 4.25
C ILE A 307 21.49 7.28 5.29
N LYS A 308 22.12 7.95 6.25
CA LYS A 308 21.42 8.70 7.29
C LYS A 308 20.65 9.91 6.75
N GLU A 309 21.27 10.71 5.88
CA GLU A 309 20.67 11.94 5.33
C GLU A 309 19.45 11.67 4.43
N ARG A 310 19.49 10.55 3.68
CA ARG A 310 18.44 10.19 2.72
C ARG A 310 17.44 9.17 3.27
N ASN A 311 17.59 8.79 4.55
CA ASN A 311 16.78 7.77 5.20
C ASN A 311 16.72 6.45 4.41
N TYR A 312 17.87 6.03 3.85
CA TYR A 312 17.95 4.75 3.16
C TYR A 312 17.97 3.60 4.16
N ASP A 313 17.33 2.50 3.76
CA ASP A 313 17.31 1.29 4.56
C ASP A 313 18.45 0.34 4.16
N THR A 314 18.88 -0.48 5.12
CA THR A 314 19.92 -1.52 4.96
C THR A 314 19.56 -2.70 5.85
N LEU A 315 20.09 -3.89 5.55
CA LEU A 315 19.83 -5.06 6.39
C LEU A 315 20.19 -4.84 7.86
N PHE A 316 21.27 -4.10 8.15
CA PHE A 316 21.63 -3.70 9.51
C PHE A 316 20.54 -2.85 10.19
N ILE A 317 19.98 -1.85 9.49
CA ILE A 317 18.93 -0.97 10.02
C ILE A 317 17.64 -1.76 10.21
N TYR A 318 17.23 -2.53 9.20
CA TYR A 318 16.05 -3.38 9.23
C TYR A 318 16.08 -4.35 10.42
N LEU A 319 17.16 -5.13 10.57
CA LEU A 319 17.28 -6.07 11.68
C LEU A 319 17.39 -5.35 13.03
N SER A 320 18.06 -4.20 13.10
CA SER A 320 18.10 -3.39 14.33
C SER A 320 16.72 -2.91 14.76
N ASN A 321 15.79 -2.70 13.83
CA ASN A 321 14.44 -2.23 14.12
C ASN A 321 13.48 -3.39 14.43
N ASN A 322 13.64 -4.52 13.75
CA ASN A 322 12.69 -5.63 13.80
C ASN A 322 13.10 -6.78 14.73
N ASP A 323 14.38 -6.93 15.06
CA ASP A 323 14.87 -7.95 15.99
C ASP A 323 15.37 -7.31 17.28
N LYS A 324 14.55 -7.42 18.34
CA LYS A 324 14.86 -6.89 19.68
C LYS A 324 16.10 -7.55 20.28
N GLY A 325 16.35 -8.83 20.02
CA GLY A 325 17.50 -9.58 20.51
C GLY A 325 18.79 -9.12 19.85
N ALA A 326 18.78 -9.06 18.52
CA ALA A 326 19.90 -8.53 17.73
C ALA A 326 20.23 -7.08 18.12
N ARG A 327 19.20 -6.23 18.25
CA ARG A 327 19.35 -4.84 18.70
C ARG A 327 19.98 -4.77 20.10
N LYS A 328 19.51 -5.56 21.05
CA LYS A 328 20.08 -5.59 22.41
C LYS A 328 21.56 -5.98 22.38
N LEU A 329 21.91 -7.00 21.59
CA LEU A 329 23.27 -7.48 21.44
C LEU A 329 24.18 -6.41 20.82
N TRP A 330 23.79 -5.86 19.67
CA TRP A 330 24.64 -4.95 18.89
C TRP A 330 24.84 -3.59 19.57
N TYR A 331 23.80 -3.08 20.23
CA TYR A 331 23.87 -1.78 20.90
C TYR A 331 24.34 -1.88 22.36
N SER A 332 24.73 -3.07 22.84
CA SER A 332 25.15 -3.32 24.23
C SER A 332 26.28 -2.41 24.72
N LYS A 333 27.26 -2.11 23.86
CA LYS A 333 28.37 -1.16 24.16
C LYS A 333 28.16 0.22 23.54
N GLY A 334 26.94 0.54 23.11
CA GLY A 334 26.56 1.83 22.53
C GLY A 334 26.59 1.87 21.00
N LYS A 335 25.97 2.93 20.45
CA LYS A 335 25.70 3.10 19.00
C LYS A 335 26.96 3.08 18.11
N LYS A 336 28.13 3.46 18.65
CA LYS A 336 29.39 3.47 17.89
C LYS A 336 29.90 2.06 17.57
N PHE A 337 29.65 1.09 18.45
CA PHE A 337 30.12 -0.29 18.29
C PHE A 337 29.09 -1.21 17.62
N ALA A 338 27.85 -0.74 17.39
CA ALA A 338 26.81 -1.56 16.79
C ALA A 338 27.18 -2.16 15.42
N PRO A 339 27.84 -1.43 14.50
CA PRO A 339 28.34 -2.04 13.24
C PRO A 339 29.35 -3.16 13.45
N PHE A 340 30.23 -3.04 14.45
CA PHE A 340 31.23 -4.07 14.77
C PHE A 340 30.56 -5.33 15.30
N PHE A 341 29.64 -5.20 16.26
CA PHE A 341 28.89 -6.34 16.79
C PHE A 341 27.99 -6.98 15.74
N TYR A 342 27.40 -6.20 14.84
CA TYR A 342 26.68 -6.71 13.68
C TYR A 342 27.57 -7.61 12.81
N MET A 343 28.75 -7.12 12.41
CA MET A 343 29.69 -7.92 11.60
C MET A 343 30.19 -9.15 12.35
N LEU A 344 30.44 -9.04 13.66
CA LEU A 344 30.83 -10.17 14.50
C LEU A 344 29.72 -11.24 14.54
N THR A 345 28.47 -10.83 14.73
CA THR A 345 27.32 -11.74 14.67
C THR A 345 27.23 -12.41 13.30
N HIS A 346 27.38 -11.64 12.21
CA HIS A 346 27.37 -12.19 10.86
C HIS A 346 28.49 -13.22 10.67
N MET A 347 29.70 -12.95 11.18
CA MET A 347 30.84 -13.86 11.07
C MET A 347 30.60 -15.16 11.85
N VAL A 348 30.07 -15.08 13.08
CA VAL A 348 29.76 -16.27 13.90
C VAL A 348 28.67 -17.12 13.26
N ILE A 349 27.62 -16.49 12.72
CA ILE A 349 26.57 -17.21 11.98
C ILE A 349 27.17 -17.85 10.72
N PHE A 350 27.96 -17.10 9.95
CA PHE A 350 28.61 -17.60 8.75
C PHE A 350 29.48 -18.84 9.04
N LEU A 351 30.33 -18.80 10.06
CA LEU A 351 31.19 -19.93 10.44
C LEU A 351 30.37 -21.14 10.91
N SER A 352 29.36 -20.91 11.75
CA SER A 352 28.46 -21.97 12.21
C SER A 352 27.74 -22.67 11.04
N LEU A 353 27.24 -21.90 10.08
CA LEU A 353 26.55 -22.44 8.91
C LEU A 353 27.50 -23.06 7.88
N THR A 354 28.77 -22.65 7.86
CA THR A 354 29.82 -23.31 7.08
C THR A 354 30.18 -24.67 7.68
N CYS A 355 30.22 -24.80 9.01
CA CYS A 355 30.36 -26.11 9.65
C CYS A 355 29.17 -27.04 9.34
N LEU A 356 27.95 -26.51 9.33
CA LEU A 356 26.78 -27.29 8.93
C LEU A 356 26.84 -27.72 7.46
N SER A 357 27.26 -26.83 6.55
CA SER A 357 27.39 -27.17 5.14
C SER A 357 28.50 -28.21 4.90
N PHE A 358 29.57 -28.20 5.70
CA PHE A 358 30.57 -29.25 5.69
C PHE A 358 29.98 -30.63 6.01
N LEU A 359 29.07 -30.74 6.98
CA LEU A 359 28.36 -32.01 7.23
C LEU A 359 27.48 -32.42 6.03
N CYS A 360 26.84 -31.44 5.37
CA CYS A 360 26.04 -31.68 4.17
C CYS A 360 26.89 -32.03 2.94
N PHE A 361 28.18 -31.72 2.95
CA PHE A 361 29.14 -32.10 1.92
C PHE A 361 29.35 -33.62 1.92
N PHE A 362 29.36 -34.24 3.10
CA PHE A 362 29.59 -35.69 3.21
C PHE A 362 28.31 -36.54 3.25
N SER A 363 27.14 -35.91 3.38
CA SER A 363 25.87 -36.63 3.49
C SER A 363 24.84 -36.05 2.53
N MET A 364 24.57 -36.80 1.45
CA MET A 364 23.51 -36.48 0.49
C MET A 364 22.14 -36.40 1.19
N TYR A 365 21.86 -37.29 2.15
CA TYR A 365 20.62 -37.29 2.90
C TYR A 365 20.44 -36.03 3.73
N LEU A 366 21.49 -35.60 4.44
CA LEU A 366 21.45 -34.34 5.19
C LEU A 366 21.27 -33.16 4.24
N ASN A 367 21.98 -33.15 3.12
CA ASN A 367 21.87 -32.08 2.12
C ASN A 367 20.44 -31.95 1.56
N ILE A 368 19.83 -33.06 1.13
CA ILE A 368 18.44 -33.11 0.65
C ILE A 368 17.47 -32.69 1.77
N PHE A 369 17.69 -33.14 3.00
CA PHE A 369 16.90 -32.70 4.15
C PHE A 369 16.96 -31.18 4.34
N MET A 370 18.14 -30.57 4.22
CA MET A 370 18.28 -29.12 4.34
C MET A 370 17.57 -28.36 3.20
N ILE A 371 17.59 -28.88 1.97
CA ILE A 371 16.80 -28.34 0.84
C ILE A 371 15.31 -28.42 1.16
N ALA A 372 14.83 -29.59 1.58
CA ALA A 372 13.44 -29.80 1.92
C ALA A 372 13.00 -28.85 3.04
N LEU A 373 13.78 -28.74 4.11
CA LEU A 373 13.52 -27.84 5.23
C LEU A 373 13.39 -26.38 4.76
N THR A 374 14.30 -25.93 3.88
CA THR A 374 14.28 -24.59 3.30
C THR A 374 13.02 -24.36 2.47
N LEU A 375 12.68 -25.31 1.60
CA LEU A 375 11.50 -25.25 0.74
C LEU A 375 10.21 -25.23 1.58
N PHE A 376 10.05 -26.18 2.50
CA PHE A 376 8.87 -26.25 3.39
C PHE A 376 8.72 -25.00 4.25
N SER A 377 9.82 -24.47 4.81
CA SER A 377 9.77 -23.23 5.59
C SER A 377 9.28 -22.05 4.74
N SER A 378 9.81 -21.91 3.52
CA SER A 378 9.40 -20.84 2.61
C SER A 378 7.95 -20.98 2.13
N ALA A 379 7.50 -22.22 1.88
CA ALA A 379 6.14 -22.54 1.48
C ALA A 379 5.15 -22.27 2.61
N TRP A 380 5.47 -22.65 3.85
CA TRP A 380 4.65 -22.35 5.03
C TRP A 380 4.51 -20.84 5.23
N ARG A 381 5.62 -20.08 5.15
CA ARG A 381 5.60 -18.61 5.22
C ARG A 381 4.85 -17.97 4.05
N GLY A 382 4.88 -18.60 2.87
CA GLY A 382 4.05 -18.23 1.72
C GLY A 382 2.56 -18.43 2.03
N ALA A 383 2.19 -19.58 2.58
CA ALA A 383 0.82 -19.87 2.98
C ALA A 383 0.31 -18.90 4.05
N THR A 384 1.09 -18.60 5.09
CA THR A 384 0.78 -17.55 6.08
C THR A 384 0.56 -16.19 5.42
N PHE A 385 1.39 -15.83 4.43
CA PHE A 385 1.20 -14.58 3.69
C PHE A 385 -0.13 -14.56 2.92
N TYR A 386 -0.48 -15.64 2.24
CA TYR A 386 -1.74 -15.75 1.50
C TYR A 386 -2.99 -15.87 2.39
N MET A 387 -2.90 -16.58 3.51
CA MET A 387 -4.06 -16.91 4.34
C MET A 387 -4.28 -15.91 5.46
N ASP A 388 -3.22 -15.40 6.09
CA ASP A 388 -3.39 -14.54 7.27
C ASP A 388 -3.28 -13.06 6.87
N TYR A 389 -2.20 -12.70 6.16
CA TYR A 389 -1.95 -11.30 5.82
C TYR A 389 -2.97 -10.77 4.81
N PHE A 390 -3.24 -11.49 3.72
CA PHE A 390 -4.24 -11.06 2.73
C PHE A 390 -5.66 -11.02 3.30
N CYS A 391 -6.06 -12.00 4.10
CA CYS A 391 -7.39 -12.00 4.72
C CYS A 391 -7.55 -10.84 5.69
N LYS A 392 -6.57 -10.61 6.57
CA LYS A 392 -6.59 -9.47 7.50
C LYS A 392 -6.62 -8.13 6.77
N GLN A 393 -5.83 -7.99 5.70
CA GLN A 393 -5.84 -6.78 4.89
C GLN A 393 -7.19 -6.56 4.19
N TYR A 394 -7.83 -7.64 3.74
CA TYR A 394 -9.16 -7.59 3.15
C TYR A 394 -10.22 -7.16 4.18
N GLU A 395 -10.19 -7.73 5.39
CA GLU A 395 -11.07 -7.34 6.51
C GLU A 395 -10.90 -5.88 6.89
N ILE A 396 -9.65 -5.40 7.03
CA ILE A 396 -9.35 -3.98 7.32
C ILE A 396 -9.90 -3.08 6.22
N ASN A 397 -9.71 -3.46 4.95
CA ASN A 397 -10.22 -2.68 3.82
C ASN A 397 -11.74 -2.63 3.80
N LEU A 398 -12.44 -3.71 4.16
CA LEU A 398 -13.89 -3.72 4.32
C LEU A 398 -14.34 -2.81 5.46
N ALA A 399 -13.70 -2.90 6.64
CA ALA A 399 -14.02 -2.05 7.78
C ALA A 399 -13.84 -0.55 7.45
N ASN A 400 -12.76 -0.20 6.75
CA ASN A 400 -12.49 1.16 6.29
C ASN A 400 -13.55 1.68 5.29
N ILE A 401 -14.09 0.78 4.46
CA ILE A 401 -15.18 1.11 3.53
C ILE A 401 -16.48 1.32 4.31
N GLU A 402 -16.81 0.48 5.29
CA GLU A 402 -17.99 0.66 6.13
C GLU A 402 -17.94 1.98 6.92
N GLU A 403 -16.80 2.33 7.49
CA GLU A 403 -16.60 3.59 8.20
C GLU A 403 -16.79 4.81 7.29
N LEU A 404 -16.21 4.78 6.09
CA LEU A 404 -16.47 5.76 5.04
C LEU A 404 -17.95 5.97 4.75
N TYR A 405 -18.69 4.88 4.58
CA TYR A 405 -20.12 4.96 4.31
C TYR A 405 -20.87 5.61 5.47
N LYS A 406 -20.49 5.30 6.72
CA LYS A 406 -21.04 5.95 7.92
C LYS A 406 -20.71 7.45 7.93
N GLU A 407 -19.47 7.84 7.64
CA GLU A 407 -19.06 9.26 7.55
C GLU A 407 -19.82 10.04 6.48
N ILE A 408 -19.98 9.47 5.28
CA ILE A 408 -20.73 10.11 4.19
C ILE A 408 -22.21 10.27 4.58
N LYS A 409 -22.79 9.25 5.22
CA LYS A 409 -24.17 9.31 5.70
C LYS A 409 -24.33 10.38 6.78
N LYS A 410 -23.41 10.46 7.74
CA LYS A 410 -23.40 11.44 8.83
C LYS A 410 -23.18 12.87 8.31
N ASN A 411 -22.20 13.11 7.46
CA ASN A 411 -21.95 14.43 6.87
C ASN A 411 -23.06 14.86 5.91
N GLY A 412 -23.77 13.90 5.30
CA GLY A 412 -24.98 14.14 4.54
C GLY A 412 -26.19 14.53 5.40
N SER A 413 -26.30 13.99 6.63
CA SER A 413 -27.36 14.32 7.58
C SER A 413 -27.08 15.60 8.38
N ASP A 414 -25.87 15.80 8.87
CA ASP A 414 -25.55 16.92 9.79
C ASP A 414 -25.64 18.29 9.09
N LYS A 415 -25.33 18.36 7.79
CA LYS A 415 -25.56 19.59 7.00
C LYS A 415 -27.03 19.82 6.65
N SER A 416 -27.83 18.76 6.51
CA SER A 416 -29.28 18.87 6.34
C SER A 416 -29.95 19.41 7.61
N SER A 417 -29.42 19.06 8.79
CA SER A 417 -29.93 19.48 10.09
C SER A 417 -29.46 20.88 10.50
N ALA A 418 -28.24 21.27 10.10
CA ALA A 418 -27.72 22.62 10.35
C ALA A 418 -28.42 23.68 9.48
N ASP A 419 -28.68 23.39 8.19
CA ASP A 419 -29.43 24.32 7.32
C ASP A 419 -30.90 24.48 7.75
N SER A 420 -31.54 23.43 8.27
CA SER A 420 -32.91 23.53 8.80
C SER A 420 -32.96 24.25 10.16
N GLY A 421 -31.93 24.11 10.99
CA GLY A 421 -31.80 24.82 12.25
C GLY A 421 -31.55 26.33 12.08
N GLN A 422 -30.74 26.70 11.09
CA GLN A 422 -30.40 28.10 10.82
C GLN A 422 -31.53 28.84 10.08
N ALA A 423 -32.24 28.16 9.18
CA ALA A 423 -33.45 28.71 8.55
C ALA A 423 -34.58 28.97 9.57
N ASN A 424 -34.72 28.16 10.62
CA ASN A 424 -35.72 28.40 11.68
C ASN A 424 -35.34 29.56 12.60
N GLN A 425 -34.05 29.77 12.87
CA GLN A 425 -33.60 30.89 13.72
C GLN A 425 -33.73 32.26 13.03
N ASP A 426 -33.56 32.32 11.70
CA ASP A 426 -33.75 33.57 10.95
C ASP A 426 -35.24 33.93 10.79
N ILE A 427 -36.15 32.94 10.83
CA ILE A 427 -37.61 33.18 10.82
C ILE A 427 -38.10 33.69 12.18
N ASP A 428 -37.62 33.12 13.30
CA ASP A 428 -37.98 33.58 14.65
C ASP A 428 -37.36 34.96 14.99
N GLY A 429 -36.18 35.27 14.46
CA GLY A 429 -35.53 36.58 14.63
C GLY A 429 -36.26 37.75 13.95
N SER A 430 -37.06 37.47 12.91
CA SER A 430 -37.90 38.46 12.22
C SER A 430 -39.25 38.67 12.91
N ALA A 431 -39.80 37.65 13.58
CA ALA A 431 -41.07 37.77 14.32
C ALA A 431 -40.92 38.63 15.59
N ASN A 432 -39.73 38.67 16.20
CA ASN A 432 -39.51 39.38 17.47
C ASN A 432 -39.11 40.86 17.32
N ARG A 433 -38.88 41.36 16.08
CA ARG A 433 -38.60 42.79 15.82
C ARG A 433 -39.85 43.65 15.63
N ASN A 434 -41.01 43.05 15.40
CA ASN A 434 -42.26 43.80 15.22
C ASN A 434 -43.01 44.06 16.55
N HIS A 435 -42.57 43.48 17.67
CA HIS A 435 -43.22 43.70 18.98
C HIS A 435 -42.58 44.78 19.86
N THR A 436 -41.44 45.37 19.47
CA THR A 436 -40.70 46.35 20.29
C THR A 436 -40.79 47.80 19.83
N LYS A 437 -41.63 48.12 18.83
CA LYS A 437 -41.83 49.51 18.34
C LYS A 437 -43.18 50.16 18.68
N LYS A 438 -44.07 49.51 19.45
CA LYS A 438 -45.29 50.13 20.01
C LYS A 438 -45.19 50.27 21.53
N SER A 439 -44.33 51.17 21.99
CA SER A 439 -44.27 51.66 23.38
C SER A 439 -43.26 52.81 23.44
N LYS A 440 -43.71 53.99 23.01
CA LYS A 440 -43.19 55.35 23.32
C LYS A 440 -43.68 56.32 22.23
N ASN A 441 -44.91 56.77 22.39
CA ASN A 441 -45.24 58.19 22.60
C ASN A 441 -46.63 58.25 23.20
#